data_AF-A0A7J4L1J5-F1
#
_entry.id   AF-A0A7J4L1J5-F1
#
_cell.length_a   1.000
_cell.length_b   1.000
_cell.length_c   1.000
_cell.angle_alpha   90.00
_cell.angle_beta   90.00
_cell.angle_gamma   90.00
#
_symmetry.space_group_name_H-M   'P 1'
#
loop_
_entity.id
_entity.type
_entity.pdbx_description
1 polymer ?
#
loop_
_entity_poly.entity_id
_entity_poly.type
_entity_poly.pdbx_seq_one_letter_code
_entity_poly.pdbx_strand_id
1 'polypeptide(L)'
;MDSMSAKGQAAVTDALFLLLVVGILSASLTVFSIQYGSTIQKYISSQYIIDFETSALKTMLYSTVSRDSGKTVYDAKQVDYLLAVVKEDYLDDADLNSTTKDILRSALKISMKPLSSSFDYLFLIETTDLSRENDFVLIYLYSSPSLPGEAHLEYYCTAKDSLNIQRFLESVGSFVPVASGIKLSKVNERNKNADSVSAIAELALWVGTDLNSIRGKSVVFTENELSTIRFDDASNIGCNADFTGSCAGWLACKRISD
;
A
#
# COMPACT_ATOMS: atom_id res chain seq x y z
N MET A 1 -67.62 20.91 31.26
CA MET A 1 -66.85 20.24 30.19
C MET A 1 -67.25 20.91 28.89
N ASP A 2 -66.65 22.07 28.64
CA ASP A 2 -67.00 22.89 27.49
C ASP A 2 -66.52 22.23 26.21
N SER A 3 -67.45 22.08 25.27
CA SER A 3 -67.19 21.58 23.93
C SER A 3 -66.16 22.49 23.26
N MET A 4 -65.00 21.95 22.90
CA MET A 4 -64.14 22.58 21.89
C MET A 4 -65.01 22.89 20.67
N SER A 5 -65.19 24.17 20.37
CA SER A 5 -65.85 24.64 19.15
C SER A 5 -65.18 23.96 17.95
N ALA A 6 -65.96 23.46 16.99
CA ALA A 6 -65.45 22.73 15.82
C ALA A 6 -64.31 23.48 15.08
N LYS A 7 -64.28 24.81 15.17
CA LYS A 7 -63.19 25.66 14.66
C LYS A 7 -61.86 25.48 15.41
N GLY A 8 -61.91 25.28 16.73
CA GLY A 8 -60.73 24.98 17.56
C GLY A 8 -60.17 23.58 17.32
N GLN A 9 -61.02 22.57 17.10
CA GLN A 9 -60.56 21.23 16.70
C GLN A 9 -59.91 21.23 15.30
N ALA A 10 -60.49 21.97 14.35
CA ALA A 10 -59.91 22.12 13.01
C ALA A 10 -58.52 22.78 13.05
N ALA A 11 -58.36 23.86 13.83
CA ALA A 11 -57.08 24.55 13.98
C ALA A 11 -56.00 23.69 14.66
N VAL A 12 -56.37 22.91 15.68
CA VAL A 12 -55.44 22.00 16.36
C VAL A 12 -55.00 20.86 15.42
N THR A 13 -55.90 20.33 14.60
CA THR A 13 -55.59 19.25 13.66
C THR A 13 -54.64 19.74 12.56
N ASP A 14 -54.86 20.93 12.03
CA ASP A 14 -54.00 21.56 11.00
C ASP A 14 -52.60 21.86 11.55
N ALA A 15 -52.50 22.40 12.77
CA ALA A 15 -51.22 22.60 13.45
C ALA A 15 -50.46 21.28 13.68
N LEU A 16 -51.17 20.19 13.98
CA LEU A 16 -50.57 18.87 14.20
C LEU A 16 -50.04 18.26 12.90
N PHE A 17 -50.76 18.45 11.79
CA PHE A 17 -50.27 18.08 10.45
C PHE A 17 -49.04 18.89 10.05
N LEU A 18 -49.02 20.20 10.31
CA LEU A 18 -47.86 21.05 10.02
C LEU A 18 -46.63 20.62 10.84
N LEU A 19 -46.80 20.35 12.14
CA LEU A 19 -45.72 19.84 12.99
C LEU A 19 -45.22 18.46 12.54
N LEU A 20 -46.11 17.59 12.07
CA LEU A 20 -45.73 16.28 11.53
C LEU A 20 -44.89 16.43 10.25
N VAL A 21 -45.30 17.31 9.33
CA VAL A 21 -44.56 17.57 8.08
C VAL A 21 -43.17 18.16 8.39
N VAL A 22 -43.10 19.15 9.29
CA VAL A 22 -41.83 19.76 9.71
C VAL A 22 -40.94 18.74 10.42
N GLY A 23 -41.52 17.86 11.24
CA GLY A 23 -40.81 16.78 11.93
C GLY A 23 -40.19 15.78 10.96
N ILE A 24 -40.95 15.33 9.95
CA ILE A 24 -40.44 14.43 8.90
C ILE A 24 -39.33 15.11 8.11
N LEU A 25 -39.53 16.34 7.66
CA LEU A 25 -38.52 17.10 6.90
C LEU A 25 -37.23 17.26 7.71
N SER A 26 -37.34 17.64 8.99
CA SER A 26 -36.18 17.81 9.87
C SER A 26 -35.42 16.50 10.10
N ALA A 27 -36.16 15.39 10.33
CA ALA A 27 -35.55 14.07 10.46
C ALA A 27 -34.83 13.65 9.16
N SER A 28 -35.47 13.82 8.01
CA SER A 28 -34.86 13.51 6.70
C SER A 28 -33.63 14.36 6.40
N LEU A 29 -33.67 15.67 6.68
CA LEU A 29 -32.52 16.57 6.55
C LEU A 29 -31.36 16.15 7.45
N THR A 30 -31.66 15.70 8.66
CA THR A 30 -30.64 15.24 9.62
C THR A 30 -29.96 13.97 9.13
N VAL A 31 -30.74 12.98 8.67
CA VAL A 31 -30.20 11.73 8.11
C VAL A 31 -29.35 12.03 6.87
N PHE A 32 -29.85 12.87 5.96
CA PHE A 32 -29.11 13.29 4.78
C PHE A 32 -27.78 13.95 5.15
N SER A 33 -27.77 14.86 6.13
CA SER A 33 -26.57 15.57 6.58
C SER A 33 -25.53 14.61 7.18
N ILE A 34 -25.95 13.64 7.99
CA ILE A 34 -25.06 12.63 8.58
C ILE A 34 -24.45 11.76 7.47
N GLN A 35 -25.27 11.29 6.54
CA GLN A 35 -24.82 10.40 5.48
C GLN A 35 -23.87 11.12 4.51
N TYR A 36 -24.18 12.35 4.14
CA TYR A 36 -23.33 13.21 3.34
C TYR A 36 -21.98 13.43 4.03
N GLY A 37 -21.97 13.83 5.31
CA GLY A 37 -20.75 14.02 6.08
C GLY A 37 -19.88 12.77 6.11
N SER A 38 -20.47 11.60 6.37
CA SER A 38 -19.72 10.33 6.38
C SER A 38 -19.13 9.97 5.01
N THR A 39 -19.83 10.29 3.92
CA THR A 39 -19.40 10.00 2.55
C THR A 39 -18.26 10.93 2.14
N ILE A 40 -18.40 12.23 2.41
CA ILE A 40 -17.37 13.22 2.13
C ILE A 40 -16.11 12.95 2.96
N GLN A 41 -16.25 12.59 4.24
CA GLN A 41 -15.09 12.24 5.07
C GLN A 41 -14.32 11.06 4.48
N LYS A 42 -15.01 9.99 4.05
CA LYS A 42 -14.37 8.85 3.37
C LYS A 42 -13.67 9.27 2.09
N TYR A 43 -14.31 10.12 1.28
CA TYR A 43 -13.74 10.61 0.03
C TYR A 43 -12.49 11.46 0.25
N ILE A 44 -12.54 12.42 1.19
CA ILE A 44 -11.41 13.28 1.52
C ILE A 44 -10.24 12.46 2.05
N SER A 45 -10.49 11.52 2.97
CA SER A 45 -9.43 10.66 3.51
C SER A 45 -8.77 9.80 2.43
N SER A 46 -9.56 9.22 1.53
CA SER A 46 -9.03 8.44 0.41
C SER A 46 -8.20 9.29 -0.55
N GLN A 47 -8.73 10.46 -0.95
CA GLN A 47 -8.03 11.36 -1.86
C GLN A 47 -6.72 11.90 -1.26
N TYR A 48 -6.72 12.21 0.03
CA TYR A 48 -5.51 12.63 0.75
C TYR A 48 -4.41 11.57 0.69
N ILE A 49 -4.75 10.30 0.88
CA ILE A 49 -3.78 9.19 0.80
C ILE A 49 -3.22 9.09 -0.62
N ILE A 50 -4.08 9.08 -1.65
CA ILE A 50 -3.65 8.98 -3.05
C ILE A 50 -2.77 10.15 -3.47
N ASP A 51 -3.11 11.38 -3.08
CA ASP A 51 -2.34 12.58 -3.41
C ASP A 51 -0.97 12.55 -2.72
N PHE A 52 -0.92 12.06 -1.47
CA PHE A 52 0.32 11.87 -0.74
C PHE A 52 1.17 10.77 -1.38
N GLU A 53 0.62 9.60 -1.64
CA GLU A 53 1.28 8.47 -2.32
C GLU A 53 1.89 8.90 -3.65
N THR A 54 1.12 9.62 -4.46
CA THR A 54 1.59 10.16 -5.74
C THR A 54 2.76 11.11 -5.55
N SER A 55 2.68 11.99 -4.56
CA SER A 55 3.73 12.97 -4.27
C SER A 55 4.99 12.29 -3.70
N ALA A 56 4.81 11.29 -2.84
CA ALA A 56 5.88 10.50 -2.25
C ALA A 56 6.59 9.64 -3.32
N LEU A 57 5.84 8.96 -4.18
CA LEU A 57 6.38 8.16 -5.28
C LEU A 57 7.19 9.03 -6.26
N LYS A 58 6.65 10.19 -6.66
CA LYS A 58 7.38 11.15 -7.50
C LYS A 58 8.64 11.67 -6.79
N THR A 59 8.50 12.08 -5.53
CA THR A 59 9.64 12.61 -4.75
C THR A 59 10.72 11.56 -4.64
N MET A 60 10.39 10.32 -4.33
CA MET A 60 11.34 9.22 -4.21
C MET A 60 12.03 8.97 -5.55
N LEU A 61 11.29 8.74 -6.65
CA LEU A 61 11.86 8.44 -7.96
C LEU A 61 12.78 9.55 -8.50
N TYR A 62 12.46 10.81 -8.20
CA TYR A 62 13.21 11.99 -8.67
C TYR A 62 14.03 12.67 -7.56
N SER A 63 14.22 12.01 -6.42
CA SER A 63 15.07 12.52 -5.35
C SER A 63 16.53 12.40 -5.74
N THR A 64 17.33 13.40 -5.36
CA THR A 64 18.78 13.34 -5.45
C THR A 64 19.32 12.53 -4.28
N VAL A 65 20.12 11.52 -4.57
CA VAL A 65 20.73 10.65 -3.56
C VAL A 65 22.25 10.66 -3.70
N SER A 66 22.93 10.47 -2.57
CA SER A 66 24.37 10.23 -2.56
C SER A 66 24.67 8.86 -3.14
N ARG A 67 25.63 8.78 -4.06
CA ARG A 67 26.20 7.48 -4.50
C ARG A 67 27.22 6.91 -3.53
N ASP A 68 27.80 7.78 -2.70
CA ASP A 68 28.72 7.39 -1.65
C ASP A 68 27.90 6.84 -0.47
N SER A 69 28.05 5.54 -0.18
CA SER A 69 27.38 4.89 0.96
C SER A 69 27.68 5.63 2.27
N GLY A 70 26.63 5.92 3.04
CA GLY A 70 26.72 6.58 4.34
C GLY A 70 26.98 8.09 4.31
N LYS A 71 27.06 8.73 3.13
CA LYS A 71 27.22 10.19 3.03
C LYS A 71 25.92 10.90 2.69
N THR A 72 25.82 12.16 3.13
CA THR A 72 24.70 13.03 2.73
C THR A 72 24.92 13.56 1.32
N VAL A 73 23.84 14.04 0.70
CA VAL A 73 23.88 14.69 -0.63
C VAL A 73 24.86 15.88 -0.65
N TYR A 74 25.11 16.52 0.49
CA TYR A 74 26.01 17.67 0.59
C TYR A 74 27.49 17.28 0.69
N ASP A 75 27.78 16.07 1.19
CA ASP A 75 29.14 15.58 1.43
C ASP A 75 29.62 14.57 0.37
N ALA A 76 28.70 14.14 -0.50
CA ALA A 76 28.96 13.15 -1.53
C ALA A 76 29.78 13.72 -2.69
N LYS A 77 30.74 12.95 -3.18
CA LYS A 77 31.50 13.32 -4.38
C LYS A 77 30.66 13.21 -5.66
N GLN A 78 29.68 12.32 -5.65
CA GLN A 78 28.75 12.09 -6.74
C GLN A 78 27.31 12.03 -6.20
N VAL A 79 26.47 12.84 -6.82
CA VAL A 79 25.03 12.93 -6.54
C VAL A 79 24.32 12.67 -7.85
N ASP A 80 23.37 11.76 -7.84
CA ASP A 80 22.53 11.44 -8.99
C ASP A 80 21.07 11.31 -8.54
N TYR A 81 20.15 11.28 -9.50
CA TYR A 81 18.76 10.93 -9.21
C TYR A 81 18.66 9.46 -8.82
N LEU A 82 17.80 9.14 -7.84
CA LEU A 82 17.60 7.76 -7.38
C LEU A 82 17.26 6.81 -8.52
N LEU A 83 16.36 7.22 -9.41
CA LEU A 83 16.00 6.43 -10.58
C LEU A 83 17.20 6.17 -11.52
N ALA A 84 18.18 7.06 -11.60
CA ALA A 84 19.39 6.81 -12.38
C ALA A 84 20.26 5.73 -11.73
N VAL A 85 20.44 5.79 -10.41
CA VAL A 85 21.19 4.77 -9.65
C VAL A 85 20.55 3.38 -9.81
N VAL A 86 19.22 3.30 -9.70
CA VAL A 86 18.47 2.04 -9.88
C VAL A 86 18.65 1.48 -11.30
N LYS A 87 18.63 2.33 -12.32
CA LYS A 87 18.81 1.89 -13.71
C LYS A 87 20.21 1.40 -14.01
N GLU A 88 21.22 2.06 -13.45
CA GLU A 88 22.62 1.71 -13.66
C GLU A 88 22.94 0.38 -12.99
N ASP A 89 22.45 0.17 -11.77
CA ASP A 89 22.67 -1.10 -11.07
C ASP A 89 21.98 -2.27 -11.79
N TYR A 90 20.71 -2.07 -12.16
CA TYR A 90 19.94 -3.08 -12.89
C TYR A 90 20.50 -3.37 -14.30
N LEU A 91 21.32 -2.48 -14.87
CA LEU A 91 21.90 -2.65 -16.20
C LEU A 91 22.81 -3.87 -16.29
N ASP A 92 23.55 -4.14 -15.21
CA ASP A 92 24.66 -5.08 -15.21
C ASP A 92 24.20 -6.54 -15.07
N ASP A 93 23.38 -6.84 -14.06
CA ASP A 93 22.95 -8.20 -13.74
C ASP A 93 21.43 -8.40 -13.72
N ALA A 94 20.66 -7.33 -13.96
CA ALA A 94 19.20 -7.32 -13.86
C ALA A 94 18.66 -7.69 -12.48
N ASP A 95 19.43 -7.42 -11.42
CA ASP A 95 19.02 -7.36 -10.03
C ASP A 95 19.44 -6.00 -9.44
N LEU A 96 19.09 -5.74 -8.19
CA LEU A 96 19.61 -4.63 -7.43
C LEU A 96 20.57 -5.14 -6.36
N ASN A 97 21.75 -4.56 -6.30
CA ASN A 97 22.71 -4.84 -5.27
C ASN A 97 22.23 -4.33 -3.89
N SER A 98 22.89 -4.78 -2.82
CA SER A 98 22.56 -4.40 -1.44
C SER A 98 22.68 -2.89 -1.18
N THR A 99 23.70 -2.25 -1.74
CA THR A 99 23.92 -0.79 -1.61
C THR A 99 22.76 0.01 -2.21
N THR A 100 22.30 -0.34 -3.41
CA THR A 100 21.18 0.32 -4.07
C THR A 100 19.88 0.07 -3.32
N LYS A 101 19.68 -1.14 -2.80
CA LYS A 101 18.58 -1.50 -1.90
C LYS A 101 18.59 -0.62 -0.64
N ASP A 102 19.74 -0.35 -0.03
CA ASP A 102 19.89 0.52 1.15
C ASP A 102 19.65 2.01 0.84
N ILE A 103 20.10 2.49 -0.32
CA ILE A 103 19.82 3.86 -0.79
C ILE A 103 18.32 4.04 -1.02
N LEU A 104 17.68 3.08 -1.68
CA LEU A 104 16.23 3.05 -1.90
C LEU A 104 15.48 3.05 -0.57
N ARG A 105 15.87 2.17 0.36
CA ARG A 105 15.31 2.09 1.72
C ARG A 105 15.40 3.44 2.43
N SER A 106 16.56 4.08 2.37
CA SER A 106 16.78 5.39 3.00
C SER A 106 15.91 6.49 2.38
N ALA A 107 15.83 6.53 1.05
CA ALA A 107 15.00 7.49 0.33
C ALA A 107 13.49 7.28 0.59
N LEU A 108 13.04 6.02 0.63
CA LEU A 108 11.68 5.64 1.03
C LEU A 108 11.38 6.12 2.44
N LYS A 109 12.23 5.80 3.41
CA LYS A 109 12.06 6.18 4.81
C LYS A 109 11.96 7.69 5.00
N ILE A 110 12.78 8.46 4.28
CA ILE A 110 12.73 9.93 4.32
C ILE A 110 11.43 10.45 3.70
N SER A 111 11.03 9.93 2.54
CA SER A 111 9.82 10.35 1.82
C SER A 111 8.54 10.02 2.60
N MET A 112 8.55 8.89 3.30
CA MET A 112 7.41 8.37 4.07
C MET A 112 7.38 8.87 5.51
N LYS A 113 8.45 9.50 6.01
CA LYS A 113 8.56 10.00 7.39
C LYS A 113 7.32 10.75 7.90
N PRO A 114 6.67 11.64 7.12
CA PRO A 114 5.49 12.37 7.58
C PRO A 114 4.29 11.49 7.97
N LEU A 115 4.18 10.29 7.38
CA LEU A 115 3.07 9.35 7.59
C LEU A 115 3.48 8.03 8.26
N SER A 116 4.79 7.83 8.45
CA SER A 116 5.41 6.58 8.94
C SER A 116 4.96 6.08 10.30
N SER A 117 4.21 6.87 11.08
CA SER A 117 3.67 6.49 12.39
C SER A 117 2.24 5.94 12.35
N SER A 118 1.54 6.17 11.24
CA SER A 118 0.10 5.92 11.13
C SER A 118 -0.24 4.94 10.01
N PHE A 119 0.71 4.71 9.10
CA PHE A 119 0.53 3.91 7.90
C PHE A 119 1.65 2.90 7.75
N ASP A 120 1.25 1.70 7.37
CA ASP A 120 2.12 0.70 6.80
C ASP A 120 2.19 0.93 5.29
N TYR A 121 3.27 0.49 4.65
CA TYR A 121 3.42 0.64 3.21
C TYR A 121 4.21 -0.49 2.55
N LEU A 122 3.84 -0.75 1.29
CA LEU A 122 4.53 -1.65 0.38
C LEU A 122 5.05 -0.82 -0.80
N PHE A 123 6.34 -0.94 -1.07
CA PHE A 123 6.94 -0.39 -2.28
C PHE A 123 7.48 -1.54 -3.12
N LEU A 124 7.12 -1.59 -4.40
CA LEU A 124 7.63 -2.61 -5.30
C LEU A 124 8.04 -2.03 -6.65
N ILE A 125 8.97 -2.72 -7.29
CA ILE A 125 9.36 -2.50 -8.68
C ILE A 125 9.20 -3.84 -9.39
N GLU A 126 8.35 -3.87 -10.40
CA GLU A 126 8.13 -5.05 -11.24
C GLU A 126 8.39 -4.74 -12.71
N THR A 127 8.91 -5.73 -13.44
CA THR A 127 9.05 -5.66 -14.90
C THR A 127 7.77 -6.13 -15.55
N THR A 128 7.37 -5.49 -16.65
CA THR A 128 6.21 -5.91 -17.44
C THR A 128 6.56 -6.95 -18.50
N ASP A 129 7.74 -7.57 -18.42
CA ASP A 129 8.25 -8.49 -19.42
C ASP A 129 7.91 -9.93 -19.03
N LEU A 130 6.83 -10.45 -19.63
CA LEU A 130 6.28 -11.79 -19.41
C LEU A 130 7.24 -12.95 -19.72
N SER A 131 8.45 -12.65 -20.21
CA SER A 131 9.45 -13.66 -20.56
C SER A 131 10.36 -14.07 -19.40
N ARG A 132 10.22 -13.45 -18.22
CA ARG A 132 11.08 -13.72 -17.04
C ARG A 132 10.38 -14.57 -15.98
N GLU A 133 11.19 -15.34 -15.27
CA GLU A 133 10.75 -16.21 -14.17
C GLU A 133 10.55 -15.45 -12.85
N ASN A 134 11.08 -14.22 -12.75
CA ASN A 134 10.87 -13.29 -11.65
C ASN A 134 10.46 -11.92 -12.22
N ASP A 135 9.19 -11.57 -12.08
CA ASP A 135 8.67 -10.27 -12.50
C ASP A 135 9.07 -9.14 -11.54
N PHE A 136 9.55 -9.46 -10.33
CA PHE A 136 9.84 -8.49 -9.29
C PHE A 136 11.33 -8.18 -9.16
N VAL A 137 11.69 -6.90 -9.33
CA VAL A 137 13.03 -6.34 -9.11
C VAL A 137 13.24 -6.00 -7.63
N LEU A 138 12.19 -5.48 -6.99
CA LEU A 138 12.22 -5.10 -5.58
C LEU A 138 10.85 -5.27 -4.96
N ILE A 139 10.79 -5.79 -3.74
CA ILE A 139 9.63 -5.68 -2.87
C ILE A 139 10.13 -5.26 -1.49
N TYR A 140 9.70 -4.09 -1.02
CA TYR A 140 10.03 -3.53 0.28
C TYR A 140 8.74 -3.33 1.07
N LEU A 141 8.68 -3.88 2.27
CA LEU A 141 7.54 -3.80 3.17
C LEU A 141 7.95 -3.09 4.46
N TYR A 142 7.16 -2.09 4.85
CA TYR A 142 7.24 -1.42 6.13
C TYR A 142 5.93 -1.65 6.87
N SER A 143 5.98 -2.35 8.00
CA SER A 143 4.77 -2.77 8.71
C SER A 143 4.87 -2.58 10.21
N SER A 144 3.71 -2.31 10.82
CA SER A 144 3.55 -2.21 12.25
C SER A 144 3.94 -3.54 12.93
N PRO A 145 4.58 -3.48 14.10
CA PRO A 145 4.95 -4.67 14.83
C PRO A 145 3.71 -5.40 15.37
N SER A 146 3.92 -6.67 15.71
CA SER A 146 2.89 -7.54 16.32
C SER A 146 2.52 -7.14 17.75
N LEU A 147 3.35 -6.32 18.42
CA LEU A 147 3.13 -5.87 19.79
C LEU A 147 2.88 -4.35 19.84
N PRO A 148 1.83 -3.89 20.55
CA PRO A 148 1.54 -2.47 20.67
C PRO A 148 2.64 -1.74 21.43
N GLY A 149 3.22 -0.71 20.80
CA GLY A 149 4.27 0.13 21.38
C GLY A 149 5.68 -0.12 20.84
N GLU A 150 5.87 -1.11 19.97
CA GLU A 150 7.13 -1.30 19.24
C GLU A 150 7.21 -0.38 18.01
N ALA A 151 8.42 -0.17 17.50
CA ALA A 151 8.63 0.54 16.24
C ALA A 151 8.22 -0.32 15.05
N HIS A 152 7.85 0.32 13.94
CA HIS A 152 7.62 -0.37 12.67
C HIS A 152 8.86 -1.16 12.23
N LEU A 153 8.60 -2.28 11.58
CA LEU A 153 9.59 -3.22 11.10
C LEU A 153 9.70 -3.16 9.57
N GLU A 154 10.91 -3.38 9.09
CA GLU A 154 11.26 -3.24 7.68
C GLU A 154 11.68 -4.59 7.10
N TYR A 155 11.23 -4.89 5.88
CA TYR A 155 11.46 -6.18 5.24
C TYR A 155 11.76 -6.04 3.75
N TYR A 156 12.66 -6.89 3.25
CA TYR A 156 12.74 -7.19 1.82
C TYR A 156 12.02 -8.49 1.53
N CYS A 157 11.09 -8.46 0.58
CA CYS A 157 10.27 -9.61 0.23
C CYS A 157 10.60 -10.14 -1.16
N THR A 158 10.24 -11.41 -1.38
CA THR A 158 10.31 -12.08 -2.67
C THR A 158 8.96 -12.73 -2.96
N ALA A 159 8.46 -12.53 -4.17
CA ALA A 159 7.28 -13.21 -4.70
C ALA A 159 7.64 -13.81 -6.07
N LYS A 160 7.12 -15.00 -6.34
CA LYS A 160 7.31 -15.68 -7.63
C LYS A 160 6.25 -15.32 -8.68
N ASP A 161 5.14 -14.72 -8.26
CA ASP A 161 4.03 -14.34 -9.15
C ASP A 161 3.33 -13.08 -8.61
N SER A 162 2.68 -12.35 -9.51
CA SER A 162 1.94 -11.12 -9.17
C SER A 162 0.64 -11.38 -8.42
N LEU A 163 0.06 -12.56 -8.58
CA LEU A 163 -1.15 -12.97 -7.87
C LEU A 163 -0.93 -12.99 -6.35
N ASN A 164 0.25 -13.40 -5.88
CA ASN A 164 0.59 -13.41 -4.45
C ASN A 164 0.66 -12.00 -3.87
N ILE A 165 1.17 -11.03 -4.63
CA ILE A 165 1.17 -9.62 -4.23
C ILE A 165 -0.26 -9.08 -4.22
N GLN A 166 -1.05 -9.36 -5.25
CA GLN A 166 -2.45 -8.94 -5.27
C GLN A 166 -3.24 -9.51 -4.09
N ARG A 167 -3.06 -10.79 -3.75
CA ARG A 167 -3.67 -11.44 -2.58
C ARG A 167 -3.18 -10.90 -1.24
N PHE A 168 -1.91 -10.47 -1.17
CA PHE A 168 -1.38 -9.75 -0.01
C PHE A 168 -2.14 -8.44 0.18
N LEU A 169 -2.14 -7.64 -0.87
CA LEU A 169 -2.77 -6.34 -0.95
C LEU A 169 -4.27 -6.42 -0.60
N GLU A 170 -5.02 -7.33 -1.21
CA GLU A 170 -6.45 -7.54 -0.92
C GLU A 170 -6.76 -7.85 0.56
N SER A 171 -5.76 -8.30 1.33
CA SER A 171 -5.98 -8.65 2.73
C SER A 171 -5.61 -7.63 3.76
N VAL A 172 -4.70 -6.72 3.42
CA VAL A 172 -4.38 -5.60 4.31
C VAL A 172 -5.54 -4.60 4.35
N GLY A 173 -6.48 -4.70 3.39
CA GLY A 173 -7.77 -4.03 3.42
C GLY A 173 -8.00 -3.19 2.16
N SER A 174 -8.83 -2.17 2.29
CA SER A 174 -9.09 -1.23 1.19
C SER A 174 -7.99 -0.16 1.16
N PHE A 175 -7.20 -0.19 0.10
CA PHE A 175 -6.24 0.84 -0.28
C PHE A 175 -6.28 0.97 -1.82
N VAL A 176 -5.68 2.03 -2.37
CA VAL A 176 -5.57 2.22 -3.81
C VAL A 176 -4.10 2.46 -4.11
N PRO A 177 -3.38 1.48 -4.69
CA PRO A 177 -1.96 1.68 -4.97
C PRO A 177 -1.79 2.77 -6.03
N VAL A 178 -0.69 3.53 -5.91
CA VAL A 178 -0.24 4.45 -6.94
C VAL A 178 0.93 3.83 -7.68
N ALA A 179 0.82 3.77 -9.00
CA ALA A 179 1.83 3.21 -9.89
C ALA A 179 2.43 4.29 -10.79
N SER A 180 3.72 4.15 -11.07
CA SER A 180 4.45 4.97 -12.05
C SER A 180 5.22 4.05 -12.99
N GLY A 181 4.98 4.20 -14.29
CA GLY A 181 5.80 3.55 -15.31
C GLY A 181 7.24 4.07 -15.25
N ILE A 182 8.19 3.15 -15.19
CA ILE A 182 9.62 3.41 -15.26
C ILE A 182 10.23 2.61 -16.41
N LYS A 183 11.41 3.04 -16.87
CA LYS A 183 12.19 2.31 -17.87
C LYS A 183 13.52 1.92 -17.26
N LEU A 184 13.72 0.63 -17.11
CA LEU A 184 15.01 0.05 -16.77
C LEU A 184 15.80 -0.22 -18.04
N SER A 185 17.09 -0.51 -17.88
CA SER A 185 17.97 -0.88 -18.98
C SER A 185 18.68 -2.17 -18.60
N LYS A 186 18.93 -3.06 -19.56
CA LYS A 186 19.70 -4.30 -19.35
C LYS A 186 20.66 -4.48 -20.51
N VAL A 187 21.90 -4.90 -20.25
CA VAL A 187 22.80 -5.28 -21.34
C VAL A 187 22.34 -6.60 -21.96
N ASN A 188 22.12 -6.58 -23.27
CA ASN A 188 21.85 -7.79 -24.03
C ASN A 188 23.18 -8.51 -24.30
N GLU A 189 23.31 -9.70 -23.71
CA GLU A 189 24.54 -10.51 -23.78
C GLU A 189 24.96 -10.86 -25.22
N ARG A 190 24.02 -10.86 -26.18
CA ARG A 190 24.30 -11.24 -27.57
C ARG A 190 24.92 -10.12 -28.39
N ASN A 191 24.52 -8.88 -28.16
CA ASN A 191 24.95 -7.73 -28.97
C ASN A 191 25.73 -6.67 -28.17
N LYS A 192 25.87 -6.85 -26.85
CA LYS A 192 26.50 -5.91 -25.90
C LYS A 192 25.87 -4.51 -25.88
N ASN A 193 24.65 -4.36 -26.40
CA ASN A 193 23.90 -3.11 -26.36
C ASN A 193 22.91 -3.12 -25.19
N ALA A 194 22.56 -1.94 -24.70
CA ALA A 194 21.54 -1.78 -23.68
C ALA A 194 20.14 -1.88 -24.31
N ASP A 195 19.37 -2.88 -23.91
CA ASP A 195 17.95 -3.00 -24.22
C ASP A 195 17.10 -2.34 -23.12
N SER A 196 16.00 -1.69 -23.52
CA SER A 196 15.07 -1.09 -22.57
C SER A 196 14.09 -2.11 -22.03
N VAL A 197 13.95 -2.17 -20.71
CA VAL A 197 12.97 -3.02 -20.03
C VAL A 197 11.89 -2.13 -19.42
N SER A 198 10.64 -2.34 -19.81
CA SER A 198 9.50 -1.66 -19.22
C SER A 198 9.25 -2.21 -17.81
N ALA A 199 9.06 -1.31 -16.84
CA ALA A 199 8.80 -1.65 -15.46
C ALA A 199 7.80 -0.68 -14.83
N ILE A 200 7.22 -1.09 -13.71
CA ILE A 200 6.26 -0.31 -12.93
C ILE A 200 6.81 -0.22 -11.51
N ALA A 201 6.88 0.99 -10.98
CA ALA A 201 7.12 1.24 -9.57
C ALA A 201 5.78 1.54 -8.90
N GLU A 202 5.42 0.78 -7.88
CA GLU A 202 4.15 0.90 -7.17
C GLU A 202 4.38 1.17 -5.69
N LEU A 203 3.57 2.08 -5.14
CA LEU A 203 3.50 2.39 -3.72
C LEU A 203 2.07 2.20 -3.24
N ALA A 204 1.90 1.40 -2.19
CA ALA A 204 0.63 1.14 -1.54
C ALA A 204 0.73 1.46 -0.05
N LEU A 205 -0.19 2.25 0.48
CA LEU A 205 -0.30 2.57 1.91
C LEU A 205 -1.62 2.03 2.46
N TRP A 206 -1.59 1.55 3.70
CA TRP A 206 -2.79 1.24 4.45
C TRP A 206 -2.63 1.66 5.91
N VAL A 207 -3.75 1.79 6.61
CA VAL A 207 -3.74 2.12 8.04
C VAL A 207 -3.00 1.01 8.77
N GLY A 208 -2.04 1.38 9.63
CA GLY A 208 -1.22 0.42 10.38
C GLY A 208 -2.10 -0.65 11.03
N THR A 209 -1.92 -1.89 10.60
CA THR A 209 -2.73 -3.03 11.01
C THR A 209 -1.78 -4.13 11.41
N ASP A 210 -2.00 -4.73 12.58
CA ASP A 210 -1.26 -5.93 12.97
C ASP A 210 -1.55 -7.02 11.92
N LEU A 211 -0.54 -7.36 11.12
CA LEU A 211 -0.67 -8.36 10.06
C LEU A 211 -1.05 -9.73 10.61
N ASN A 212 -0.79 -10.02 11.89
CA ASN A 212 -1.22 -11.25 12.56
C ASN A 212 -2.72 -11.27 12.87
N SER A 213 -3.35 -10.10 12.94
CA SER A 213 -4.78 -9.95 13.23
C SER A 213 -5.66 -10.13 12.00
N ILE A 214 -5.07 -10.19 10.80
CA ILE A 214 -5.79 -10.40 9.54
C ILE A 214 -6.32 -11.84 9.52
N ARG A 215 -7.65 -12.01 9.59
CA ARG A 215 -8.32 -13.32 9.66
C ARG A 215 -7.84 -14.25 8.53
N GLY A 216 -7.41 -15.46 8.90
CA GLY A 216 -7.01 -16.51 7.95
C GLY A 216 -5.59 -16.39 7.40
N LYS A 217 -4.73 -15.55 8.00
CA LYS A 217 -3.33 -15.39 7.61
C LYS A 217 -2.43 -15.65 8.82
N SER A 218 -1.63 -16.70 8.77
CA SER A 218 -0.53 -16.89 9.72
C SER A 218 0.66 -16.12 9.18
N VAL A 219 0.95 -14.97 9.76
CA VAL A 219 2.21 -14.28 9.53
C VAL A 219 3.12 -14.56 10.71
N VAL A 220 4.29 -15.14 10.45
CA VAL A 220 5.27 -15.41 11.51
C VAL A 220 6.49 -14.56 11.21
N PHE A 221 6.60 -13.43 11.89
CA PHE A 221 7.80 -12.60 11.92
C PHE A 221 8.64 -13.02 13.11
N THR A 222 9.67 -13.85 12.90
CA THR A 222 10.68 -14.13 13.94
C THR A 222 11.86 -13.18 13.77
N GLU A 223 12.47 -12.76 14.88
CA GLU A 223 13.52 -11.72 14.86
C GLU A 223 14.79 -12.11 14.11
N ASN A 224 14.98 -13.40 13.82
CA ASN A 224 16.23 -13.93 13.25
C ASN A 224 16.08 -14.71 11.94
N GLU A 225 14.87 -14.87 11.39
CA GLU A 225 14.69 -15.72 10.19
C GLU A 225 13.64 -15.16 9.22
N LEU A 226 13.73 -15.65 7.99
CA LEU A 226 12.81 -15.41 6.88
C LEU A 226 11.35 -15.51 7.38
N SER A 227 10.68 -14.38 7.47
CA SER A 227 9.25 -14.34 7.76
C SER A 227 8.46 -14.76 6.53
N THR A 228 7.40 -15.53 6.72
CA THR A 228 6.56 -15.96 5.61
C THR A 228 5.13 -15.51 5.87
N ILE A 229 4.58 -14.76 4.91
CA ILE A 229 3.16 -14.41 4.89
C ILE A 229 2.46 -15.49 4.07
N ARG A 230 1.63 -16.29 4.74
CA ARG A 230 0.85 -17.34 4.10
C ARG A 230 -0.56 -16.84 3.79
N PHE A 231 -1.03 -17.14 2.59
CA PHE A 231 -2.40 -16.89 2.17
C PHE A 231 -3.16 -18.21 2.13
N ASP A 232 -3.99 -18.49 3.14
CA ASP A 232 -4.90 -19.63 3.09
C ASP A 232 -6.15 -19.25 2.28
N ASP A 233 -6.36 -19.96 1.17
CA ASP A 233 -7.53 -19.78 0.31
C ASP A 233 -8.77 -20.33 1.04
N ALA A 234 -9.52 -19.45 1.70
CA ALA A 234 -10.79 -19.81 2.31
C ALA A 234 -11.93 -19.70 1.28
N SER A 235 -12.02 -20.69 0.38
CA SER A 235 -13.27 -21.37 -0.04
C SER A 235 -13.14 -22.06 -1.40
N ASN A 236 -13.35 -23.38 -1.43
CA ASN A 236 -13.53 -24.23 -2.61
C ASN A 236 -12.36 -24.31 -3.61
N ILE A 237 -11.49 -25.31 -3.46
CA ILE A 237 -11.03 -26.24 -4.51
C ILE A 237 -10.27 -27.37 -3.81
N GLY A 238 -10.60 -28.62 -4.14
CA GLY A 238 -9.88 -29.78 -3.61
C GLY A 238 -8.42 -29.78 -4.05
N CYS A 239 -7.52 -29.38 -3.15
CA CYS A 239 -6.10 -29.64 -3.30
C CYS A 239 -5.80 -30.98 -2.65
N ASN A 240 -5.83 -32.04 -3.46
CA ASN A 240 -5.48 -33.38 -3.05
C ASN A 240 -3.97 -33.42 -2.76
N ALA A 241 -3.60 -33.81 -1.55
CA ALA A 241 -2.26 -33.69 -0.98
C ALA A 241 -1.23 -34.70 -1.53
N ASP A 242 -1.48 -35.31 -2.69
CA ASP A 242 -0.63 -36.35 -3.25
C ASP A 242 0.07 -35.87 -4.52
N PHE A 243 1.38 -35.64 -4.35
CA PHE A 243 2.40 -35.35 -5.37
C PHE A 243 2.26 -34.02 -6.15
N THR A 244 3.14 -33.06 -5.81
CA THR A 244 3.37 -31.70 -6.40
C THR A 244 2.75 -30.48 -5.70
N GLY A 245 2.22 -30.66 -4.48
CA GLY A 245 1.48 -29.67 -3.67
C GLY A 245 1.94 -28.19 -3.70
N SER A 246 1.26 -27.39 -4.51
CA SER A 246 1.33 -25.93 -4.51
C SER A 246 -0.08 -25.34 -4.62
N CYS A 247 -0.76 -25.18 -3.49
CA CYS A 247 -2.01 -24.40 -3.39
C CYS A 247 -1.93 -23.27 -2.35
N ALA A 248 -0.73 -22.95 -1.87
CA ALA A 248 -0.51 -21.80 -1.00
C ALA A 248 0.33 -20.79 -1.75
N GLY A 249 -0.16 -19.56 -1.83
CA GLY A 249 0.62 -18.40 -2.24
C GLY A 249 1.39 -17.86 -1.04
N TRP A 250 2.67 -17.51 -1.23
CA TRP A 250 3.54 -17.08 -0.13
C TRP A 250 4.29 -15.81 -0.52
N LEU A 251 4.33 -14.85 0.41
CA LEU A 251 5.30 -13.77 0.37
C LEU A 251 6.38 -14.08 1.41
N ALA A 252 7.60 -14.34 0.96
CA ALA A 252 8.73 -14.58 1.85
C ALA A 252 9.48 -13.26 2.06
N CYS A 253 9.63 -12.83 3.31
CA CYS A 253 10.16 -11.53 3.69
C CYS A 253 11.31 -11.70 4.69
N LYS A 254 12.47 -11.12 4.40
CA LYS A 254 13.61 -11.06 5.31
C LYS A 254 13.57 -9.75 6.09
N ARG A 255 13.56 -9.82 7.42
CA ARG A 255 13.65 -8.64 8.29
C ARG A 255 14.99 -7.95 8.09
N ILE A 256 14.95 -6.62 8.02
CA ILE A 256 16.14 -5.78 7.97
C ILE A 256 16.42 -5.34 9.41
N SER A 257 17.54 -5.81 9.97
CA SER A 257 18.05 -5.36 11.26
C SER A 257 18.88 -4.09 11.04
N ASP A 258 18.63 -3.06 11.86
CA ASP A 258 19.51 -1.88 11.96
C ASP A 258 20.87 -2.23 12.59
#